data_AF-A0A059WNP6-F1
#
_entry.id   AF-A0A059WNP6-F1
#
_cell.length_a   1.000
_cell.length_b   1.000
_cell.length_c   1.000
_cell.angle_alpha   90.00
_cell.angle_beta   90.00
_cell.angle_gamma   90.00
#
_symmetry.space_group_name_H-M   'P 1'
#
loop_
_entity.id
_entity.type
_entity.pdbx_description
1 polymer ?
#
loop_
_entity_poly.entity_id
_entity_poly.type
_entity_poly.pdbx_seq_one_letter_code
_entity_poly.pdbx_strand_id
1 'polypeptide(L)'
;TVTIKYVTLIMRADNKGEGGVLALATLASHGLNGGSPRIRRAIVTLAVVGLALFYGDAIITPAVSVMGAVEGLSAAAPGFEPYIVPLVLVILVALFLLQARGTADVGRLFGPVMFVWFVVLGVLGAWQIAKNPSVLLAINPLYAARLIADQGLGIFWAFGSIVLAVTGAEALYADMGHFGRRPIRTGWLCLVMPGLLINYFGQGALIIEDPTRVRQVFFELVPQDYIIFLVAL
;
A
#
# COMPACT_ATOMS: atom_id res chain seq x y z
N THR A 1 -2.10 12.03 3.01
CA THR A 1 -2.92 11.95 1.77
C THR A 1 -4.06 10.95 1.87
N VAL A 2 -3.82 9.66 2.17
CA VAL A 2 -4.88 8.63 2.24
C VAL A 2 -6.02 8.99 3.21
N THR A 3 -5.70 9.33 4.46
CA THR A 3 -6.74 9.66 5.45
C THR A 3 -7.58 10.86 5.02
N ILE A 4 -6.95 11.97 4.67
CA ILE A 4 -7.65 13.23 4.33
C ILE A 4 -8.41 13.11 2.99
N LYS A 5 -7.73 12.66 1.93
CA LYS A 5 -8.30 12.60 0.58
C LYS A 5 -9.24 11.40 0.43
N TYR A 6 -8.81 10.20 0.79
CA TYR A 6 -9.61 9.00 0.54
C TYR A 6 -10.65 8.77 1.64
N VAL A 7 -10.23 8.67 2.91
CA VAL A 7 -11.14 8.29 4.02
C VAL A 7 -12.16 9.39 4.36
N THR A 8 -11.72 10.66 4.37
CA THR A 8 -12.59 11.77 4.76
C THR A 8 -13.42 12.30 3.59
N LEU A 9 -12.83 12.42 2.40
CA LEU A 9 -13.42 13.15 1.26
C LEU A 9 -13.97 12.21 0.17
N ILE A 10 -13.18 11.32 -0.40
CA ILE A 10 -13.61 10.43 -1.51
C ILE A 10 -14.62 9.39 -1.04
N MET A 11 -14.50 8.83 0.18
CA MET A 11 -15.54 7.95 0.74
C MET A 11 -16.90 8.65 1.00
N ARG A 12 -17.01 9.98 0.77
CA ARG A 12 -18.28 10.72 0.75
C ARG A 12 -18.84 10.91 -0.66
N ALA A 13 -18.03 10.72 -1.69
CA ALA A 13 -18.43 10.80 -3.08
C ALA A 13 -18.83 9.39 -3.55
N ASP A 14 -19.87 8.82 -2.96
CA ASP A 14 -20.41 7.52 -3.34
C ASP A 14 -21.48 7.64 -4.43
N ASN A 15 -21.66 6.59 -5.21
CA ASN A 15 -22.84 6.43 -6.06
C ASN A 15 -23.53 5.12 -5.69
N LYS A 16 -24.61 5.23 -4.90
CA LYS A 16 -25.38 4.09 -4.38
C LYS A 16 -24.53 3.05 -3.63
N GLY A 17 -23.47 3.49 -2.93
CA GLY A 17 -22.60 2.62 -2.15
C GLY A 17 -21.45 1.94 -2.93
N GLU A 18 -21.37 2.12 -4.25
CA GLU A 18 -20.23 1.64 -5.05
C GLU A 18 -19.18 2.74 -5.25
N GLY A 19 -17.91 2.40 -4.98
CA GLY A 19 -16.74 3.21 -5.26
C GLY A 19 -15.95 2.64 -6.44
N GLY A 20 -15.11 3.47 -7.05
CA GLY A 20 -14.09 3.04 -8.02
C GLY A 20 -14.17 3.74 -9.38
N VAL A 21 -13.19 3.44 -10.23
CA VAL A 21 -13.08 3.99 -11.59
C VAL A 21 -14.26 3.58 -12.46
N LEU A 22 -14.83 2.39 -12.25
CA LEU A 22 -16.04 1.91 -12.96
C LEU A 22 -17.30 2.69 -12.57
N ALA A 23 -17.45 3.07 -11.30
CA ALA A 23 -18.53 3.95 -10.84
C ALA A 23 -18.39 5.36 -11.45
N LEU A 24 -17.16 5.88 -11.57
CA LEU A 24 -16.89 7.16 -12.22
C LEU A 24 -17.10 7.11 -13.74
N ALA A 25 -16.73 6.00 -14.40
CA ALA A 25 -16.96 5.81 -15.83
C ALA A 25 -18.45 5.67 -16.16
N THR A 26 -19.24 5.02 -15.30
CA THR A 26 -20.70 4.89 -15.45
C THR A 26 -21.45 6.19 -15.10
N LEU A 27 -21.00 6.95 -14.11
CA LEU A 27 -21.52 8.31 -13.84
C LEU A 27 -21.19 9.28 -14.96
N ALA A 28 -19.96 9.24 -15.47
CA ALA A 28 -19.54 10.03 -16.61
C ALA A 28 -20.37 9.65 -17.84
N SER A 29 -20.74 8.38 -18.04
CA SER A 29 -21.58 7.97 -19.17
C SER A 29 -23.05 8.36 -19.02
N HIS A 30 -23.59 8.38 -17.79
CA HIS A 30 -24.97 8.79 -17.51
C HIS A 30 -25.16 10.32 -17.53
N GLY A 31 -24.13 11.11 -17.18
CA GLY A 31 -24.14 12.57 -17.28
C GLY A 31 -24.05 13.12 -18.71
N LEU A 32 -23.90 12.25 -19.73
CA LEU A 32 -23.72 12.62 -21.14
C LEU A 32 -25.04 12.82 -21.92
N ASN A 33 -26.20 12.72 -21.26
CA ASN A 33 -27.50 12.96 -21.88
C ASN A 33 -27.71 14.46 -22.17
N GLY A 34 -27.04 14.97 -23.22
CA GLY A 34 -27.21 16.33 -23.73
C GLY A 34 -25.96 17.03 -24.30
N GLY A 35 -24.76 16.40 -24.24
CA GLY A 35 -23.49 17.05 -24.62
C GLY A 35 -23.08 16.89 -26.09
N SER A 36 -22.22 17.80 -26.58
CA SER A 36 -21.64 17.77 -27.94
C SER A 36 -20.92 16.44 -28.26
N PRO A 37 -21.03 15.89 -29.49
CA PRO A 37 -20.42 14.62 -29.88
C PRO A 37 -18.88 14.59 -29.78
N ARG A 38 -18.21 15.75 -29.74
CA ARG A 38 -16.77 15.85 -29.47
C ARG A 38 -16.44 15.61 -28.00
N ILE A 39 -17.22 16.19 -27.09
CA ILE A 39 -17.06 16.03 -25.64
C ILE A 39 -17.32 14.58 -25.26
N ARG A 40 -18.37 13.97 -25.82
CA ARG A 40 -18.66 12.54 -25.64
C ARG A 40 -17.50 11.65 -26.09
N ARG A 41 -16.91 11.91 -27.27
CA ARG A 41 -15.73 11.16 -27.75
C ARG A 41 -14.54 11.34 -26.81
N ALA A 42 -14.24 12.56 -26.38
CA ALA A 42 -13.14 12.82 -25.45
C ALA A 42 -13.32 12.08 -24.11
N ILE A 43 -14.54 12.10 -23.55
CA ILE A 43 -14.86 11.40 -22.30
C ILE A 43 -14.73 9.89 -22.46
N VAL A 44 -15.22 9.31 -23.56
CA VAL A 44 -15.07 7.87 -23.83
C VAL A 44 -13.60 7.49 -23.97
N THR A 45 -12.80 8.27 -24.72
CA THR A 45 -11.36 8.00 -24.85
C THR A 45 -10.66 8.06 -23.50
N LEU A 46 -10.94 9.08 -22.69
CA LEU A 46 -10.38 9.20 -21.34
C LEU A 46 -10.81 8.04 -20.43
N ALA A 47 -12.05 7.58 -20.53
CA ALA A 47 -12.55 6.43 -19.78
C ALA A 47 -11.83 5.13 -20.18
N VAL A 48 -11.62 4.91 -21.49
CA VAL A 48 -10.88 3.73 -21.99
C VAL A 48 -9.42 3.76 -21.52
N VAL A 49 -8.77 4.92 -21.59
CA VAL A 49 -7.40 5.09 -21.08
C VAL A 49 -7.34 4.82 -19.58
N GLY A 50 -8.29 5.38 -18.80
CA GLY A 50 -8.38 5.14 -17.36
C GLY A 50 -8.60 3.67 -17.02
N LEU A 51 -9.47 2.97 -17.76
CA LEU A 51 -9.71 1.54 -17.57
C LEU A 51 -8.49 0.69 -17.91
N ALA A 52 -7.75 1.03 -18.98
CA ALA A 52 -6.53 0.34 -19.35
C ALA A 52 -5.42 0.50 -18.28
N LEU A 53 -5.28 1.71 -17.72
CA LEU A 53 -4.35 1.97 -16.62
C LEU A 53 -4.73 1.19 -15.35
N PHE A 54 -6.03 1.17 -15.02
CA PHE A 54 -6.54 0.41 -13.88
C PHE A 54 -6.31 -1.10 -14.04
N TYR A 55 -6.51 -1.63 -15.26
CA TYR A 55 -6.24 -3.05 -15.56
C TYR A 55 -4.75 -3.38 -15.43
N GLY A 56 -3.87 -2.46 -15.86
CA GLY A 56 -2.42 -2.59 -15.66
C GLY A 56 -2.05 -2.66 -14.19
N ASP A 57 -2.58 -1.77 -13.36
CA ASP A 57 -2.35 -1.77 -11.91
C ASP A 57 -2.80 -3.08 -11.27
N ALA A 58 -4.02 -3.54 -11.59
CA ALA A 58 -4.59 -4.78 -11.06
C ALA A 58 -3.75 -6.04 -11.36
N ILE A 59 -2.99 -6.05 -12.47
CA ILE A 59 -2.09 -7.16 -12.82
C ILE A 59 -0.72 -7.01 -12.13
N ILE A 60 -0.19 -5.79 -12.05
CA ILE A 60 1.15 -5.54 -11.55
C ILE A 60 1.20 -5.69 -10.02
N THR A 61 0.20 -5.20 -9.30
CA THR A 61 0.23 -5.17 -7.82
C THR A 61 0.42 -6.56 -7.19
N PRO A 62 -0.35 -7.62 -7.53
CA PRO A 62 -0.16 -8.93 -6.91
C PRO A 62 1.24 -9.50 -7.18
N ALA A 63 1.76 -9.30 -8.39
CA ALA A 63 3.09 -9.78 -8.77
C ALA A 63 4.19 -9.09 -7.96
N VAL A 64 4.16 -7.75 -7.89
CA VAL A 64 5.16 -6.97 -7.14
C VAL A 64 5.06 -7.22 -5.65
N SER A 65 3.86 -7.31 -5.08
CA SER A 65 3.68 -7.59 -3.65
C SER A 65 4.18 -8.97 -3.24
N VAL A 66 3.87 -10.03 -4.00
CA VAL A 66 4.35 -11.39 -3.69
C VAL A 66 5.86 -11.50 -3.93
N MET A 67 6.39 -10.86 -4.97
CA MET A 67 7.83 -10.81 -5.21
C MET A 67 8.57 -10.14 -4.06
N GLY A 68 8.11 -8.96 -3.60
CA GLY A 68 8.73 -8.27 -2.47
C GLY A 68 8.70 -9.07 -1.16
N ALA A 69 7.64 -9.85 -0.92
CA ALA A 69 7.58 -10.75 0.22
C ALA A 69 8.62 -11.89 0.12
N VAL A 70 8.74 -12.51 -1.06
CA VAL A 70 9.67 -13.62 -1.30
C VAL A 70 11.13 -13.16 -1.36
N GLU A 71 11.42 -11.94 -1.81
CA GLU A 71 12.76 -11.35 -1.76
C GLU A 71 13.28 -11.21 -0.31
N GLY A 72 12.38 -11.09 0.67
CA GLY A 72 12.71 -11.19 2.09
C GLY A 72 13.36 -12.51 2.48
N LEU A 73 13.04 -13.60 1.77
CA LEU A 73 13.68 -14.90 1.99
C LEU A 73 15.16 -14.86 1.64
N SER A 74 15.55 -14.12 0.60
CA SER A 74 16.96 -13.94 0.22
C SER A 74 17.75 -13.15 1.27
N ALA A 75 17.09 -12.28 2.04
CA ALA A 75 17.69 -11.60 3.17
C ALA A 75 18.12 -12.58 4.28
N ALA A 76 17.31 -13.61 4.52
CA ALA A 76 17.58 -14.64 5.52
C ALA A 76 18.45 -15.80 4.99
N ALA A 77 18.29 -16.16 3.71
CA ALA A 77 18.92 -17.31 3.08
C ALA A 77 19.25 -17.02 1.60
N PRO A 78 20.43 -16.45 1.30
CA PRO A 78 20.83 -16.07 -0.07
C PRO A 78 20.82 -17.23 -1.08
N GLY A 79 20.94 -18.48 -0.62
CA GLY A 79 20.85 -19.67 -1.48
C GLY A 79 19.50 -19.88 -2.17
N PHE A 80 18.45 -19.13 -1.78
CA PHE A 80 17.12 -19.21 -2.38
C PHE A 80 16.89 -18.27 -3.57
N GLU A 81 17.84 -17.41 -3.93
CA GLU A 81 17.70 -16.46 -5.05
C GLU A 81 17.20 -17.08 -6.37
N PRO A 82 17.72 -18.24 -6.83
CA PRO A 82 17.23 -18.86 -8.07
C PRO A 82 15.78 -19.35 -7.99
N TYR A 83 15.24 -19.53 -6.78
CA TYR A 83 13.91 -20.07 -6.53
C TYR A 83 12.85 -18.99 -6.29
N ILE A 84 13.22 -17.70 -6.24
CA ILE A 84 12.29 -16.58 -6.02
C ILE A 84 11.16 -16.62 -7.05
N VAL A 85 11.49 -16.58 -8.35
CA VAL A 85 10.49 -16.50 -9.43
C VAL A 85 9.58 -17.74 -9.45
N PRO A 86 10.10 -18.99 -9.39
CA PRO A 86 9.25 -20.17 -9.26
C PRO A 86 8.31 -20.12 -8.04
N LEU A 87 8.81 -19.68 -6.89
CA LEU A 87 8.03 -19.62 -5.65
C LEU A 87 6.91 -18.58 -5.75
N VAL A 88 7.19 -17.41 -6.31
CA VAL A 88 6.18 -16.36 -6.57
C VAL A 88 5.05 -16.90 -7.44
N LEU A 89 5.37 -17.64 -8.52
CA LEU A 89 4.36 -18.24 -9.38
C LEU A 89 3.50 -19.26 -8.64
N VAL A 90 4.11 -20.13 -7.83
CA VAL A 90 3.38 -21.11 -7.01
C VAL A 90 2.46 -20.42 -6.01
N ILE A 91 2.93 -19.40 -5.31
CA ILE A 91 2.13 -18.63 -4.34
C ILE A 91 0.96 -17.96 -5.04
N LEU A 92 1.19 -17.29 -6.18
CA LEU A 92 0.12 -16.64 -6.94
C LEU A 92 -0.95 -17.63 -7.37
N VAL A 93 -0.56 -18.76 -7.98
CA VAL A 93 -1.51 -19.81 -8.39
C VAL A 93 -2.31 -20.33 -7.18
N ALA A 94 -1.65 -20.60 -6.06
CA ALA A 94 -2.32 -21.05 -4.84
C ALA A 94 -3.32 -20.02 -4.30
N LEU A 95 -2.94 -18.74 -4.26
CA LEU A 95 -3.82 -17.65 -3.81
C LEU A 95 -5.04 -17.51 -4.71
N PHE A 96 -4.87 -17.51 -6.04
CA PHE A 96 -5.98 -17.43 -6.99
C PHE A 96 -6.91 -18.65 -6.92
N LEU A 97 -6.36 -19.86 -6.70
CA LEU A 97 -7.18 -21.05 -6.48
C LEU A 97 -8.01 -20.96 -5.19
N LEU A 98 -7.46 -20.36 -4.13
CA LEU A 98 -8.17 -20.18 -2.87
C LEU A 98 -9.25 -19.10 -2.97
N GLN A 99 -9.00 -18.03 -3.75
CA GLN A 99 -9.98 -16.97 -4.03
C GLN A 99 -11.22 -17.48 -4.78
N ALA A 100 -11.09 -18.54 -5.58
CA ALA A 100 -12.22 -19.17 -6.27
C ALA A 100 -13.30 -19.71 -5.31
N ARG A 101 -12.99 -19.87 -4.00
CA ARG A 101 -13.94 -20.31 -2.97
C ARG A 101 -14.78 -19.17 -2.37
N GLY A 102 -14.54 -17.92 -2.77
CA GLY A 102 -15.32 -16.75 -2.35
C GLY A 102 -14.57 -15.84 -1.37
N THR A 103 -14.86 -14.54 -1.46
CA THR A 103 -14.16 -13.47 -0.71
C THR A 103 -14.40 -13.52 0.80
N ALA A 104 -15.54 -14.06 1.24
CA ALA A 104 -15.89 -14.14 2.65
C ALA A 104 -14.98 -15.11 3.43
N ASP A 105 -14.67 -16.28 2.85
CA ASP A 105 -13.82 -17.29 3.49
C ASP A 105 -12.35 -16.87 3.46
N VAL A 106 -11.93 -16.21 2.36
CA VAL A 106 -10.62 -15.55 2.27
C VAL A 106 -10.49 -14.50 3.38
N GLY A 107 -11.47 -13.61 3.53
CA GLY A 107 -11.45 -12.56 4.55
C GLY A 107 -11.37 -13.09 5.99
N ARG A 108 -12.00 -14.23 6.29
CA ARG A 108 -11.91 -14.89 7.62
C ARG A 108 -10.52 -15.47 7.90
N LEU A 109 -9.83 -15.96 6.88
CA LEU A 109 -8.48 -16.51 7.01
C LEU A 109 -7.43 -15.40 7.11
N PHE A 110 -7.51 -14.41 6.21
CA PHE A 110 -6.50 -13.34 6.13
C PHE A 110 -6.69 -12.26 7.19
N GLY A 111 -7.90 -12.04 7.71
CA GLY A 111 -8.15 -11.01 8.74
C GLY A 111 -7.27 -11.15 9.99
N PRO A 112 -7.23 -12.32 10.65
CA PRO A 112 -6.35 -12.57 11.80
C PRO A 112 -4.87 -12.44 11.45
N VAL A 113 -4.44 -12.95 10.28
CA VAL A 113 -3.05 -12.85 9.81
C VAL A 113 -2.65 -11.39 9.66
N MET A 114 -3.47 -10.58 9.00
CA MET A 114 -3.24 -9.14 8.84
C MET A 114 -3.23 -8.40 10.18
N PHE A 115 -4.05 -8.83 11.15
CA PHE A 115 -4.02 -8.27 12.50
C PHE A 115 -2.66 -8.53 13.17
N VAL A 116 -2.21 -9.78 13.17
CA VAL A 116 -0.90 -10.16 13.72
C VAL A 116 0.21 -9.40 12.99
N TRP A 117 0.16 -9.32 11.66
CA TRP A 117 1.11 -8.59 10.84
C TRP A 117 1.25 -7.13 11.30
N PHE A 118 0.16 -6.37 11.38
CA PHE A 118 0.22 -4.97 11.80
C PHE A 118 0.66 -4.78 13.26
N VAL A 119 0.32 -5.72 14.14
CA VAL A 119 0.82 -5.71 15.53
C VAL A 119 2.34 -5.92 15.56
N VAL A 120 2.86 -6.90 14.81
CA VAL A 120 4.30 -7.15 14.69
C VAL A 120 5.02 -5.92 14.14
N LEU A 121 4.50 -5.31 13.08
CA LEU A 121 5.05 -4.08 12.52
C LEU A 121 5.12 -2.93 13.53
N GLY A 122 4.05 -2.76 14.32
CA GLY A 122 3.97 -1.77 15.37
C GLY A 122 4.98 -2.02 16.49
N VAL A 123 5.10 -3.26 16.97
CA VAL A 123 6.06 -3.62 18.02
C VAL A 123 7.50 -3.39 17.56
N LEU A 124 7.83 -3.88 16.36
CA LEU A 124 9.17 -3.74 15.78
C LEU A 124 9.52 -2.25 15.54
N GLY A 125 8.60 -1.48 14.99
CA GLY A 125 8.81 -0.04 14.79
C GLY A 125 8.98 0.70 16.12
N ALA A 126 8.15 0.40 17.12
CA ALA A 126 8.24 1.00 18.45
C ALA A 126 9.57 0.68 19.15
N TRP A 127 10.08 -0.54 18.99
CA TRP A 127 11.38 -0.93 19.53
C TRP A 127 12.51 -0.08 18.97
N GLN A 128 12.51 0.18 17.66
CA GLN A 128 13.56 0.99 17.04
C GLN A 128 13.40 2.49 17.34
N ILE A 129 12.16 3.00 17.45
CA ILE A 129 11.90 4.37 17.94
C ILE A 129 12.42 4.54 19.37
N ALA A 130 12.26 3.53 20.24
CA ALA A 130 12.75 3.61 21.61
C ALA A 130 14.29 3.73 21.68
N LYS A 131 15.01 3.12 20.72
CA LYS A 131 16.48 3.28 20.60
C LYS A 131 16.86 4.68 20.12
N ASN A 132 16.11 5.24 19.17
CA ASN A 132 16.38 6.58 18.65
C ASN A 132 15.12 7.45 18.58
N PRO A 133 14.71 8.07 19.71
CA PRO A 133 13.50 8.88 19.77
C PRO A 133 13.56 10.16 18.93
N SER A 134 14.76 10.58 18.50
CA SER A 134 14.94 11.79 17.69
C SER A 134 14.19 11.72 16.36
N VAL A 135 13.88 10.51 15.86
CA VAL A 135 13.11 10.32 14.63
C VAL A 135 11.71 10.97 14.69
N LEU A 136 11.13 11.12 15.89
CA LEU A 136 9.82 11.74 16.08
C LEU A 136 9.83 13.24 15.72
N LEU A 137 11.01 13.87 15.71
CA LEU A 137 11.17 15.25 15.24
C LEU A 137 10.82 15.41 13.76
N ALA A 138 10.80 14.32 12.97
CA ALA A 138 10.40 14.34 11.57
C ALA A 138 8.92 14.73 11.36
N ILE A 139 8.09 14.75 12.43
CA ILE A 139 6.74 15.32 12.38
C ILE A 139 6.79 16.83 12.13
N ASN A 140 7.87 17.52 12.52
CA ASN A 140 7.99 18.94 12.33
C ASN A 140 8.17 19.27 10.82
N PRO A 141 7.24 20.02 10.21
CA PRO A 141 7.27 20.33 8.77
C PRO A 141 8.52 21.13 8.36
N LEU A 142 9.22 21.74 9.31
CA LEU A 142 10.48 22.43 9.05
C LEU A 142 11.55 21.51 8.46
N TYR A 143 11.57 20.22 8.82
CA TYR A 143 12.50 19.26 8.21
C TYR A 143 12.21 19.01 6.74
N ALA A 144 10.92 18.92 6.37
CA ALA A 144 10.53 18.82 4.97
C ALA A 144 10.88 20.09 4.19
N ALA A 145 10.64 21.27 4.77
CA ALA A 145 10.98 22.55 4.14
C ALA A 145 12.50 22.70 3.94
N ARG A 146 13.31 22.33 4.93
CA ARG A 146 14.78 22.31 4.82
C ARG A 146 15.24 21.32 3.75
N LEU A 147 14.69 20.10 3.73
CA LEU A 147 15.03 19.10 2.73
C LEU A 147 14.76 19.60 1.31
N ILE A 148 13.62 20.28 1.08
CA ILE A 148 13.30 20.88 -0.22
C ILE A 148 14.27 22.01 -0.56
N ALA A 149 14.59 22.88 0.41
CA ALA A 149 15.53 23.98 0.21
C ALA A 149 16.95 23.48 -0.12
N ASP A 150 17.40 22.41 0.53
CA ASP A 150 18.75 21.85 0.39
C ASP A 150 18.89 21.04 -0.92
N GLN A 151 17.87 20.27 -1.30
CA GLN A 151 17.90 19.39 -2.49
C GLN A 151 17.46 20.07 -3.79
N GLY A 152 16.75 21.20 -3.71
CA GLY A 152 16.22 21.91 -4.87
C GLY A 152 15.35 21.01 -5.76
N LEU A 153 15.55 21.07 -7.09
CA LEU A 153 14.79 20.26 -8.05
C LEU A 153 15.12 18.75 -8.01
N GLY A 154 16.22 18.35 -7.37
CA GLY A 154 16.62 16.94 -7.24
C GLY A 154 15.64 16.10 -6.43
N ILE A 155 14.86 16.75 -5.55
CA ILE A 155 13.87 16.10 -4.69
C ILE A 155 12.65 15.55 -5.45
N PHE A 156 12.46 15.96 -6.71
CA PHE A 156 11.33 15.55 -7.53
C PHE A 156 11.18 14.02 -7.60
N TRP A 157 12.28 13.31 -7.80
CA TRP A 157 12.28 11.84 -7.86
C TRP A 157 11.93 11.20 -6.52
N ALA A 158 12.41 11.77 -5.41
CA ALA A 158 12.08 11.30 -4.06
C ALA A 158 10.58 11.45 -3.77
N PHE A 159 9.96 12.56 -4.17
CA PHE A 159 8.51 12.71 -4.06
C PHE A 159 7.74 11.72 -4.93
N GLY A 160 8.24 11.40 -6.11
CA GLY A 160 7.70 10.32 -6.95
C GLY A 160 7.64 8.99 -6.20
N SER A 161 8.75 8.59 -5.56
CA SER A 161 8.81 7.37 -4.75
C SER A 161 7.87 7.41 -3.53
N ILE A 162 7.74 8.56 -2.86
CA ILE A 162 6.80 8.74 -1.74
C ILE A 162 5.35 8.57 -2.21
N VAL A 163 5.01 9.02 -3.42
CA VAL A 163 3.67 8.84 -3.99
C VAL A 163 3.37 7.36 -4.24
N LEU A 164 4.37 6.55 -4.59
CA LEU A 164 4.18 5.10 -4.74
C LEU A 164 3.75 4.42 -3.43
N ALA A 165 4.13 4.94 -2.26
CA ALA A 165 3.65 4.42 -0.97
C ALA A 165 2.15 4.67 -0.71
N VAL A 166 1.48 5.49 -1.53
CA VAL A 166 0.04 5.78 -1.46
C VAL A 166 -0.77 4.84 -2.36
N THR A 167 -0.11 4.02 -3.19
CA THR A 167 -0.77 3.00 -4.01
C THR A 167 -1.56 2.01 -3.14
N GLY A 168 -2.66 1.47 -3.67
CA GLY A 168 -3.56 0.57 -2.92
C GLY A 168 -4.66 1.27 -2.12
N ALA A 169 -4.62 2.59 -1.91
CA ALA A 169 -5.75 3.34 -1.34
C ALA A 169 -7.02 3.28 -2.23
N GLU A 170 -6.84 2.97 -3.51
CA GLU A 170 -7.92 2.81 -4.49
C GLU A 170 -8.65 1.48 -4.32
N ALA A 171 -7.94 0.40 -3.96
CA ALA A 171 -8.55 -0.88 -3.60
C ALA A 171 -9.44 -0.74 -2.36
N LEU A 172 -8.99 0.05 -1.36
CA LEU A 172 -9.81 0.38 -0.18
C LEU A 172 -11.13 1.07 -0.55
N TYR A 173 -11.12 1.88 -1.61
CA TYR A 173 -12.31 2.58 -2.10
C TYR A 173 -13.22 1.67 -2.93
N ALA A 174 -12.64 0.80 -3.77
CA ALA A 174 -13.39 -0.19 -4.55
C ALA A 174 -14.12 -1.20 -3.64
N ASP A 175 -13.50 -1.61 -2.54
CA ASP A 175 -14.04 -2.59 -1.61
C ASP A 175 -15.10 -2.03 -0.65
N MET A 176 -15.43 -0.73 -0.73
CA MET A 176 -16.53 -0.14 0.04
C MET A 176 -17.88 -0.82 -0.24
N GLY A 177 -18.09 -1.29 -1.48
CA GLY A 177 -19.34 -1.98 -1.85
C GLY A 177 -19.52 -3.32 -1.14
N HIS A 178 -18.42 -3.97 -0.72
CA HIS A 178 -18.45 -5.28 -0.08
C HIS A 178 -18.45 -5.21 1.45
N PHE A 179 -17.61 -4.35 2.05
CA PHE A 179 -17.43 -4.27 3.50
C PHE A 179 -18.14 -3.08 4.15
N GLY A 180 -18.53 -2.09 3.36
CA GLY A 180 -19.07 -0.84 3.87
C GLY A 180 -18.01 0.09 4.48
N ARG A 181 -18.37 1.36 4.60
CA ARG A 181 -17.45 2.42 5.02
C ARG A 181 -16.95 2.31 6.46
N ARG A 182 -17.81 1.88 7.39
CA ARG A 182 -17.51 1.89 8.83
C ARG A 182 -16.40 0.89 9.21
N PRO A 183 -16.46 -0.40 8.83
CA PRO A 183 -15.40 -1.36 9.14
C PRO A 183 -14.05 -0.94 8.56
N ILE A 184 -14.05 -0.48 7.30
CA ILE A 184 -12.86 0.03 6.61
C ILE A 184 -12.21 1.18 7.38
N ARG A 185 -13.01 2.19 7.77
CA ARG A 185 -12.51 3.36 8.51
C ARG A 185 -11.94 2.98 9.87
N THR A 186 -12.61 2.08 10.60
CA THR A 186 -12.15 1.64 11.92
C THR A 186 -10.85 0.85 11.80
N GLY A 187 -10.76 -0.13 10.90
CA GLY A 187 -9.53 -0.90 10.68
C GLY A 187 -8.36 0.01 10.26
N TRP A 188 -8.62 0.97 9.37
CA TRP A 188 -7.62 1.94 8.95
C TRP A 188 -7.10 2.79 10.12
N LEU A 189 -7.99 3.42 10.89
CA LEU A 189 -7.60 4.37 11.93
C LEU A 189 -7.04 3.70 13.19
N CYS A 190 -7.51 2.51 13.54
CA CYS A 190 -7.15 1.84 14.79
C CYS A 190 -5.95 0.89 14.65
N LEU A 191 -5.68 0.35 13.46
CA LEU A 191 -4.66 -0.68 13.27
C LEU A 191 -3.67 -0.32 12.17
N VAL A 192 -4.16 -0.13 10.94
CA VAL A 192 -3.29 0.00 9.76
C VAL A 192 -2.47 1.28 9.82
N MET A 193 -3.12 2.43 10.00
CA MET A 193 -2.46 3.74 10.06
C MET A 193 -1.45 3.85 11.21
N PRO A 194 -1.79 3.53 12.47
CA PRO A 194 -0.82 3.60 13.55
C PRO A 194 0.33 2.59 13.36
N GLY A 195 0.04 1.36 12.93
CA GLY A 195 1.05 0.34 12.67
C GLY A 195 2.06 0.76 11.60
N LEU A 196 1.57 1.27 10.45
CA LEU A 196 2.42 1.77 9.38
C LEU A 196 3.23 3.00 9.80
N LEU A 197 2.61 3.94 10.52
CA LEU A 197 3.28 5.15 10.98
C LEU A 197 4.43 4.80 11.93
N ILE A 198 4.17 3.94 12.92
CA ILE A 198 5.18 3.46 13.87
C ILE A 198 6.28 2.70 13.13
N ASN A 199 5.93 1.85 12.17
CA ASN A 199 6.92 1.11 11.40
C ASN A 199 7.82 2.02 10.56
N TYR A 200 7.27 3.02 9.86
CA TYR A 200 8.09 3.97 9.09
C TYR A 200 8.98 4.85 9.98
N PHE A 201 8.49 5.28 11.14
CA PHE A 201 9.35 5.95 12.11
C PHE A 201 10.45 5.03 12.63
N GLY A 202 10.16 3.76 12.88
CA GLY A 202 11.16 2.76 13.25
C GLY A 202 12.24 2.59 12.18
N GLN A 203 11.85 2.50 10.90
CA GLN A 203 12.78 2.44 9.77
C GLN A 203 13.66 3.71 9.70
N GLY A 204 13.07 4.89 9.89
CA GLY A 204 13.82 6.15 9.97
C GLY A 204 14.82 6.16 11.14
N ALA A 205 14.42 5.67 12.32
CA ALA A 205 15.29 5.56 13.48
C ALA A 205 16.48 4.61 13.23
N LEU A 206 16.26 3.52 12.50
CA LEU A 206 17.33 2.61 12.07
C LEU A 206 18.36 3.30 11.16
N ILE A 207 17.88 4.05 10.17
CA ILE A 207 18.76 4.75 9.21
C ILE A 207 19.57 5.87 9.89
N ILE A 208 18.99 6.55 10.88
CA ILE A 208 19.71 7.58 11.65
C ILE A 208 20.86 6.95 12.46
N GLU A 209 20.66 5.75 12.99
CA GLU A 209 21.68 5.01 13.75
C GLU A 209 22.77 4.45 12.84
N ASP A 210 22.38 3.87 11.69
CA ASP A 210 23.31 3.27 10.73
C ASP A 210 22.89 3.60 9.28
N PRO A 211 23.52 4.62 8.66
CA PRO A 211 23.22 5.03 7.30
C PRO A 211 23.58 4.00 6.21
N THR A 212 24.25 2.89 6.55
CA THR A 212 24.59 1.85 5.57
C THR A 212 23.44 0.86 5.32
N ARG A 213 22.43 0.86 6.20
CA ARG A 213 21.27 -0.05 6.22
C ARG A 213 20.14 0.30 5.25
N VAL A 214 20.48 0.72 4.04
CA VAL A 214 19.52 1.29 3.07
C VAL A 214 18.97 0.24 2.09
N ARG A 215 19.63 -0.91 1.95
CA ARG A 215 19.26 -1.91 0.93
C ARG A 215 17.94 -2.61 1.26
N GLN A 216 17.74 -3.02 2.51
CA GLN A 216 16.52 -3.72 2.93
C GLN A 216 16.08 -3.26 4.32
N VAL A 217 15.88 -1.94 4.48
CA VAL A 217 15.54 -1.28 5.75
C VAL A 217 14.45 -2.00 6.54
N PHE A 218 13.43 -2.53 5.85
CA PHE A 218 12.36 -3.30 6.47
C PHE A 218 12.82 -4.61 7.12
N PHE A 219 13.61 -5.42 6.41
CA PHE A 219 14.11 -6.70 6.92
C PHE A 219 15.23 -6.50 7.93
N GLU A 220 16.05 -5.46 7.76
CA GLU A 220 17.12 -5.08 8.68
C GLU A 220 16.61 -4.53 10.02
N LEU A 221 15.34 -4.12 10.07
CA LEU A 221 14.65 -3.71 11.29
C LEU A 221 14.32 -4.92 12.20
N VAL A 222 14.28 -6.13 11.63
CA VAL A 222 13.93 -7.36 12.32
C VAL A 222 15.21 -8.08 12.76
N PRO A 223 15.31 -8.56 14.01
CA PRO A 223 16.46 -9.37 14.40
C PRO A 223 16.55 -10.63 13.52
N GLN A 224 17.77 -11.03 13.14
CA GLN A 224 17.99 -12.07 12.13
C GLN A 224 17.23 -13.38 12.39
N ASP A 225 17.11 -13.78 13.65
CA ASP A 225 16.40 -15.00 14.07
C ASP A 225 14.88 -14.96 13.77
N TYR A 226 14.30 -13.75 13.63
CA TYR A 226 12.88 -13.55 13.42
C TYR A 226 12.50 -13.26 11.95
N ILE A 227 13.48 -13.09 11.05
CA ILE A 227 13.19 -12.78 9.64
C ILE A 227 12.38 -13.90 9.00
N ILE A 228 12.71 -15.17 9.27
CA ILE A 228 11.98 -16.31 8.68
C ILE A 228 10.53 -16.40 9.17
N PHE A 229 10.27 -16.02 10.42
CA PHE A 229 8.91 -15.97 10.96
C PHE A 229 8.12 -14.82 10.37
N LEU A 230 8.77 -13.69 10.10
CA LEU A 230 8.15 -12.55 9.43
C LEU A 230 7.84 -12.86 7.95
N VAL A 231 8.73 -13.54 7.23
CA VAL A 231 8.51 -13.95 5.84
C VAL A 231 7.40 -15.00 5.71
N ALA A 232 7.23 -15.84 6.74
CA ALA A 232 6.17 -16.85 6.78
C ALA A 232 4.77 -16.29 7.12
N LEU A 233 4.70 -15.10 7.73
CA LEU A 233 3.47 -14.44 8.14
C LEU A 233 2.84 -13.67 6.98
#